data_AF-A0A9N9PJY5-F1
#
_entry.id   AF-A0A9N9PJY5-F1
#
_cell.length_a   1.000
_cell.length_b   1.000
_cell.length_c   1.000
_cell.angle_alpha   90.00
_cell.angle_beta   90.00
_cell.angle_gamma   90.00
#
_symmetry.space_group_name_H-M   'P 1'
#
loop_
_entity.id
_entity.type
_entity.pdbx_description
1 polymer ?
#
loop_
_entity_poly.entity_id
_entity_poly.type
_entity_poly.pdbx_seq_one_letter_code
_entity_poly.pdbx_strand_id
1 'polypeptide(L)'
;MAQNNQAFYELYRRSSIGMALTDTLDDLISDRRIEPQLAMKILANFDRSITEALAEKVKARLSFKGHLDTYRFCDEVWTFLIKDVTFKMDNQTQPVIAEKIRIVSCNSKRPGDPAAGS
;
A
#
# COMPACT_ATOMS: atom_id res chain seq x y z
N MET A 1 -4.20 24.25 -15.95
CA MET A 1 -4.92 23.16 -15.26
C MET A 1 -3.85 22.19 -14.77
N ALA A 2 -3.68 22.03 -13.45
CA ALA A 2 -2.62 21.20 -12.89
C ALA A 2 -2.84 19.74 -13.33
N GLN A 3 -1.88 19.17 -14.06
CA GLN A 3 -1.87 17.74 -14.37
C GLN A 3 -1.75 16.98 -13.06
N ASN A 4 -2.82 16.31 -12.64
CA ASN A 4 -2.80 15.42 -11.48
C ASN A 4 -2.07 14.13 -11.88
N ASN A 5 -0.74 14.19 -11.92
CA ASN A 5 0.14 13.07 -12.26
C ASN A 5 0.32 12.11 -11.06
N GLN A 6 -0.79 11.72 -10.41
CA GLN A 6 -0.72 10.71 -9.35
C GLN A 6 -0.79 9.33 -9.99
N ALA A 7 0.30 8.99 -10.69
CA ALA A 7 0.45 7.71 -11.39
C ALA A 7 0.62 6.51 -10.42
N PHE A 8 0.82 6.78 -9.13
CA PHE A 8 1.10 5.78 -8.10
C PHE A 8 0.19 6.00 -6.88
N TYR A 9 -0.26 4.90 -6.28
CA TYR A 9 -1.10 4.94 -5.08
C TYR A 9 -0.27 5.34 -3.85
N GLU A 10 -0.81 6.25 -3.04
CA GLU A 10 -0.23 6.63 -1.75
C GLU A 10 -0.51 5.58 -0.63
N LEU A 11 -1.14 4.45 -0.99
CA LEU A 11 -1.53 3.36 -0.07
C LEU A 11 -0.36 2.92 0.82
N TYR A 12 0.84 2.79 0.23
CA TYR A 12 2.02 2.29 0.92
C TYR A 12 2.64 3.28 1.90
N ARG A 13 2.21 4.56 1.93
CA ARG A 13 2.65 5.50 2.97
C ARG A 13 2.19 5.09 4.36
N ARG A 14 1.11 4.30 4.46
CA ARG A 14 0.60 3.72 5.73
C ARG A 14 1.31 2.41 6.14
N SER A 15 2.24 1.91 5.33
CA SER A 15 3.08 0.77 5.72
C SER A 15 4.10 1.19 6.78
N SER A 16 4.71 0.25 7.51
CA SER A 16 5.72 0.57 8.53
C SER A 16 6.87 1.41 7.98
N ILE A 17 7.35 1.13 6.77
CA ILE A 17 8.40 1.92 6.11
C ILE A 17 7.91 3.30 5.68
N GLY A 18 6.66 3.39 5.19
CA GLY A 18 6.05 4.66 4.82
C GLY A 18 5.85 5.58 6.03
N MET A 19 5.37 5.03 7.15
CA MET A 19 5.19 5.78 8.41
C MET A 19 6.52 6.26 8.98
N ALA A 20 7.54 5.40 9.00
CA ALA A 20 8.87 5.81 9.44
C ALA A 20 9.44 6.96 8.58
N LEU A 21 9.18 6.94 7.27
CA LEU A 21 9.56 8.03 6.38
C LEU A 21 8.77 9.31 6.67
N THR A 22 7.45 9.23 6.84
CA THR A 22 6.62 10.42 7.15
C THR A 22 7.03 11.04 8.48
N ASP A 23 7.23 10.22 9.52
CA ASP A 23 7.65 10.69 10.84
C ASP A 23 9.00 11.41 10.75
N THR A 24 9.96 10.85 10.00
CA THR A 24 11.27 11.49 9.77
C THR A 24 11.15 12.81 9.00
N LEU A 25 10.25 12.88 8.01
CA LEU A 25 10.04 14.11 7.25
C LEU A 25 9.38 15.19 8.13
N ASP A 26 8.44 14.82 8.98
CA ASP A 26 7.77 15.73 9.90
C ASP A 26 8.74 16.30 10.95
N ASP A 27 9.68 15.48 11.45
CA ASP A 27 10.76 15.94 12.33
C ASP A 27 11.67 16.96 11.62
N LEU A 28 12.09 16.68 10.39
CA LEU A 28 12.93 17.59 9.60
C LEU A 28 12.23 18.92 9.25
N ILE A 29 10.91 18.89 9.05
CA ILE A 29 10.10 20.10 8.85
C ILE A 29 10.02 20.89 10.16
N SER A 30 9.75 20.21 11.28
CA SER A 30 9.65 20.83 12.60
C SER A 30 10.97 21.52 13.00
N ASP A 31 12.11 20.91 12.67
CA ASP A 31 13.44 21.47 12.86
C ASP A 31 13.81 22.55 11.83
N ARG A 32 12.89 22.89 10.91
CA ARG A 32 13.10 23.84 9.79
C ARG A 32 14.28 23.49 8.89
N ARG A 33 14.61 22.21 8.78
CA ARG A 33 15.71 21.70 7.95
C ARG A 33 15.28 21.48 6.50
N ILE A 34 14.00 21.17 6.28
CA ILE A 34 13.40 21.03 4.95
C ILE A 34 12.06 21.76 4.89
N GLU A 35 11.70 22.22 3.70
CA GLU A 35 10.38 22.80 3.44
C GLU A 35 9.33 21.70 3.19
N PRO A 36 8.05 21.90 3.56
CA PRO A 36 6.98 20.93 3.33
C PRO A 36 6.84 20.52 1.85
N GLN A 37 7.10 21.44 0.93
CA GLN A 37 7.06 21.16 -0.51
C GLN A 37 8.12 20.14 -0.94
N LEU A 38 9.28 20.10 -0.28
CA LEU A 38 10.32 19.11 -0.54
C LEU A 38 9.90 17.74 0.00
N ALA A 39 9.34 17.68 1.20
CA ALA A 39 8.81 16.44 1.78
C ALA A 39 7.75 15.80 0.88
N MET A 40 6.83 16.59 0.32
CA MET A 40 5.83 16.09 -0.64
C MET A 40 6.47 15.48 -1.90
N LYS A 41 7.56 16.06 -2.41
CA LYS A 41 8.31 15.49 -3.54
C LYS A 41 9.00 14.17 -3.17
N ILE A 42 9.53 14.07 -1.95
CA ILE A 42 10.14 12.83 -1.44
C ILE A 42 9.08 11.73 -1.33
N LEU A 43 7.89 12.05 -0.79
CA LEU A 43 6.78 11.10 -0.70
C LEU A 43 6.28 10.64 -2.08
N ALA A 44 6.17 11.54 -3.05
CA ALA A 44 5.82 11.16 -4.42
C ALA A 44 6.86 10.21 -5.06
N ASN A 45 8.15 10.43 -4.78
CA ASN A 45 9.20 9.50 -5.21
C ASN A 45 9.10 8.15 -4.48
N PHE A 46 8.80 8.16 -3.18
CA PHE A 46 8.57 6.94 -2.42
C PHE A 46 7.43 6.11 -3.01
N ASP A 47 6.29 6.71 -3.34
CA ASP A 47 5.13 5.98 -3.89
C ASP A 47 5.49 5.24 -5.19
N ARG A 48 6.29 5.89 -6.04
CA ARG A 48 6.83 5.27 -7.25
C ARG A 48 7.78 4.13 -6.93
N SER A 49 8.81 4.40 -6.12
CA SER A 49 9.88 3.44 -5.84
C SER A 49 9.39 2.19 -5.13
N ILE A 50 8.45 2.30 -4.18
CA ILE A 50 7.89 1.13 -3.50
C ILE A 50 7.04 0.29 -4.44
N THR A 51 6.25 0.93 -5.31
CA THR A 51 5.40 0.22 -6.29
C THR A 51 6.27 -0.56 -7.28
N GLU A 52 7.30 0.08 -7.85
CA GLU A 52 8.24 -0.56 -8.77
C GLU A 52 9.01 -1.71 -8.08
N ALA A 53 9.51 -1.47 -6.86
CA ALA A 53 10.24 -2.50 -6.10
C ALA A 53 9.36 -3.73 -5.78
N LEU A 54 8.11 -3.53 -5.37
CA LEU A 54 7.18 -4.62 -5.11
C LEU A 54 6.86 -5.41 -6.38
N ALA A 55 6.65 -4.74 -7.52
CA ALA A 55 6.34 -5.40 -8.78
C ALA A 55 7.53 -6.20 -9.36
N GLU A 56 8.73 -5.60 -9.33
CA GLU A 56 9.90 -6.17 -10.00
C GLU A 56 10.63 -7.19 -9.14
N LYS A 57 10.81 -6.89 -7.85
CA LYS A 57 11.75 -7.62 -6.97
C LYS A 57 11.06 -8.66 -6.09
N VAL A 58 9.78 -8.49 -5.75
CA VAL A 58 9.08 -9.44 -4.87
C VAL A 58 8.46 -10.56 -5.68
N LYS A 59 8.91 -11.79 -5.44
CA LYS A 59 8.37 -13.02 -6.08
C LYS A 59 7.70 -13.98 -5.08
N ALA A 60 7.81 -13.68 -3.79
CA ALA A 60 7.21 -14.49 -2.74
C ALA A 60 5.68 -14.55 -2.91
N ARG A 61 5.11 -15.74 -2.77
CA ARG A 61 3.67 -15.95 -2.79
C ARG A 61 3.21 -16.32 -1.38
N LEU A 62 1.97 -15.93 -1.10
CA LEU A 62 1.29 -16.30 0.13
C LEU A 62 -0.13 -16.75 -0.21
N SER A 63 -0.67 -17.64 0.59
CA SER A 63 -2.08 -18.01 0.60
C SER A 63 -2.62 -17.83 2.01
N PHE A 64 -3.91 -17.53 2.14
CA PHE A 64 -4.53 -17.39 3.45
C PHE A 64 -5.94 -17.96 3.44
N LYS A 65 -6.40 -18.37 4.63
CA LYS A 65 -7.79 -18.76 4.91
C LYS A 65 -8.24 -18.05 6.17
N GLY A 66 -9.51 -17.65 6.23
CA GLY A 66 -10.11 -17.02 7.40
C GLY A 66 -11.60 -16.74 7.16
N HIS A 67 -12.24 -16.13 8.14
CA HIS A 67 -13.66 -15.78 8.10
C HIS A 67 -13.85 -14.30 7.76
N LEU A 68 -14.54 -14.01 6.65
CA LEU A 68 -14.86 -12.63 6.29
C LEU A 68 -15.86 -12.05 7.31
N ASP A 69 -15.48 -10.94 7.94
CA ASP A 69 -16.31 -10.21 8.92
C ASP A 69 -17.16 -9.15 8.21
N THR A 70 -16.51 -8.30 7.42
CA THR A 70 -17.18 -7.28 6.59
C THR A 70 -16.30 -6.88 5.42
N TYR A 71 -16.93 -6.32 4.38
CA TYR A 71 -16.25 -5.82 3.19
C TYR A 71 -16.85 -4.47 2.76
N ARG A 72 -16.05 -3.68 2.04
CA ARG A 72 -16.48 -2.43 1.40
C ARG A 72 -15.74 -2.25 0.09
N PHE A 73 -16.47 -1.82 -0.92
CA PHE A 73 -15.92 -1.30 -2.16
C PHE A 73 -16.39 0.14 -2.36
N CYS A 74 -15.45 1.07 -2.48
CA CYS A 74 -15.72 2.49 -2.68
C CYS A 74 -14.50 3.11 -3.35
N ASP A 75 -14.71 3.98 -4.34
CA ASP A 75 -13.66 4.67 -5.10
C ASP A 75 -12.57 3.72 -5.65
N GLU A 76 -13.01 2.58 -6.20
CA GLU A 76 -12.13 1.52 -6.73
C GLU A 76 -11.18 0.86 -5.70
N VAL A 77 -11.42 1.08 -4.40
CA VAL A 77 -10.65 0.47 -3.32
C VAL A 77 -11.51 -0.57 -2.60
N TRP A 78 -10.99 -1.80 -2.52
CA TRP A 78 -11.54 -2.85 -1.70
C TRP A 78 -10.95 -2.80 -0.29
N THR A 79 -11.80 -2.90 0.72
CA THR A 79 -11.40 -3.11 2.11
C THR A 79 -12.10 -4.33 2.67
N PHE A 80 -11.34 -5.29 3.19
CA PHE A 80 -11.85 -6.49 3.86
C PHE A 80 -11.38 -6.51 5.31
N LEU A 81 -12.28 -6.87 6.22
CA LEU A 81 -11.93 -7.29 7.58
C LEU A 81 -12.14 -8.79 7.68
N ILE A 82 -11.11 -9.52 8.06
CA ILE A 82 -11.11 -10.99 8.12
C ILE A 82 -10.66 -11.41 9.51
N LYS A 83 -11.36 -12.38 10.10
CA LYS A 83 -11.10 -12.98 11.41
C LYS A 83 -10.51 -14.39 11.26
N ASP A 84 -9.81 -14.83 12.30
CA ASP A 84 -9.23 -16.16 12.44
C ASP A 84 -8.42 -16.59 11.21
N VAL A 85 -7.47 -15.73 10.83
CA VAL A 85 -6.72 -15.88 9.59
C VAL A 85 -5.49 -16.73 9.81
N THR A 86 -5.30 -17.71 8.93
CA THR A 86 -4.09 -18.52 8.83
C THR A 86 -3.42 -18.24 7.48
N PHE A 87 -2.21 -17.70 7.52
CA PHE A 87 -1.36 -17.47 6.36
C PHE A 87 -0.37 -18.62 6.17
N LYS A 88 -0.16 -19.00 4.91
CA LYS A 88 0.89 -19.94 4.47
C LYS A 88 1.75 -19.25 3.43
N MET A 89 3.06 -19.26 3.64
CA MET A 89 4.06 -18.73 2.71
C MET A 89 4.92 -19.88 2.18
N ASP A 90 5.31 -19.82 0.91
CA ASP A 90 6.00 -20.93 0.22
C ASP A 90 7.29 -21.39 0.93
N ASN A 91 7.96 -20.48 1.66
CA ASN A 91 9.25 -20.73 2.32
C ASN A 91 9.15 -20.83 3.86
N GLN A 92 7.95 -20.89 4.43
CA GLN A 92 7.77 -21.05 5.88
C GLN A 92 7.05 -22.36 6.21
N THR A 93 7.66 -23.14 7.10
CA THR A 93 7.10 -24.41 7.59
C THR A 93 5.96 -24.21 8.58
N GLN A 94 5.96 -23.11 9.33
CA GLN A 94 4.90 -22.79 10.28
C GLN A 94 3.94 -21.73 9.72
N PRO A 95 2.63 -21.93 9.81
CA PRO A 95 1.67 -20.93 9.40
C PRO A 95 1.68 -19.73 10.36
N VAL A 96 1.48 -18.54 9.81
CA VAL A 96 1.29 -17.32 10.61
C VAL A 96 -0.20 -17.17 10.89
N ILE A 97 -0.57 -17.07 12.17
CA ILE A 97 -1.97 -16.96 12.62
C ILE A 97 -2.23 -15.55 13.14
N ALA A 98 -3.39 -14.98 12.79
CA ALA A 98 -3.85 -13.69 13.28
C ALA A 98 -5.34 -13.72 13.59
N GLU A 99 -5.74 -13.19 14.75
CA GLU A 99 -7.14 -13.11 15.16
C GLU A 99 -7.96 -12.23 14.21
N LYS A 100 -7.40 -11.11 13.76
CA LYS A 100 -8.08 -10.15 12.90
C LYS A 100 -7.10 -9.40 12.01
N ILE A 101 -7.41 -9.29 10.72
CA ILE A 101 -6.65 -8.49 9.76
C ILE A 101 -7.55 -7.53 8.99
N ARG A 102 -6.93 -6.49 8.43
CA ARG A 102 -7.52 -5.59 7.44
C ARG A 102 -6.74 -5.69 6.14
N ILE A 103 -7.41 -6.02 5.04
CA ILE A 103 -6.83 -5.98 3.70
C ILE A 103 -7.37 -4.75 2.99
N VAL A 104 -6.49 -3.91 2.46
CA VAL A 104 -6.84 -2.77 1.60
C VAL A 104 -6.18 -3.00 0.25
N SER A 105 -6.97 -3.03 -0.81
CA SER A 105 -6.50 -3.31 -2.17
C SER A 105 -7.02 -2.25 -3.13
N CYS A 106 -6.11 -1.57 -3.80
CA CYS A 106 -6.45 -0.70 -4.93
C CYS A 106 -6.55 -1.52 -6.22
N ASN A 107 -7.23 -0.96 -7.22
CA ASN A 107 -7.23 -1.46 -8.58
C ASN A 107 -5.79 -1.50 -9.14
N SER A 108 -5.44 -2.51 -9.92
CA SER A 108 -4.09 -2.62 -10.52
C SER A 108 -3.96 -1.86 -11.84
N LYS A 109 -5.05 -1.26 -12.35
CA LYS A 109 -5.05 -0.50 -13.60
C LYS A 109 -4.21 0.76 -13.47
N ARG A 110 -3.39 1.04 -14.49
CA ARG A 110 -2.68 2.31 -14.58
C ARG A 110 -3.66 3.40 -15.03
N PRO A 111 -3.54 4.66 -14.56
CA PRO A 111 -4.34 5.76 -15.09
C PRO A 111 -4.15 5.85 -16.62
N GLY A 112 -5.20 5.53 -17.39
CA GLY A 112 -5.19 5.52 -18.85
C GLY A 112 -5.49 4.18 -19.52
N ASP A 113 -5.55 3.07 -18.79
CA ASP A 113 -5.96 1.78 -19.37
C ASP A 113 -7.49 1.72 -19.55
N PRO A 114 -8.00 1.31 -20.74
CA PRO A 114 -9.43 1.17 -20.97
C PRO A 114 -10.03 0.12 -20.02
N ALA A 115 -11.27 0.35 -19.60
CA ALA A 115 -11.99 -0.61 -18.77
C ALA A 115 -12.15 -1.92 -19.53
N ALA A 116 -11.60 -3.01 -19.01
CA ALA A 116 -11.92 -4.35 -19.50
C ALA A 116 -13.43 -4.58 -19.33
N GLY A 117 -14.18 -4.54 -20.44
CA GLY A 117 -15.62 -4.85 -20.46
C GLY A 117 -16.54 -3.85 -21.16
N SER A 118 -16.12 -3.16 -22.23
CA SER A 118 -17.05 -2.57 -23.21
C SER A 118 -17.08 -3.40 -24.48
#